data_AF-T0TVN5-F1
#
_entry.id   AF-T0TVN5-F1
#
_cell.length_a   1.000
_cell.length_b   1.000
_cell.length_c   1.000
_cell.angle_alpha   90.00
_cell.angle_beta   90.00
_cell.angle_gamma   90.00
#
_symmetry.space_group_name_H-M   'P 1'
#
loop_
_entity.id
_entity.type
_entity.pdbx_description
1 polymer ?
#
loop_
_entity_poly.entity_id
_entity_poly.type
_entity_poly.pdbx_seq_one_letter_code
_entity_poly.pdbx_strand_id
1 'polypeptide(L)'
;MGRKDSQRFSIRKYSFGAASVLLGTTILAMGATGVHADEVSTSAATDTPLSASVLTDTAADPATTVDHSEKQVVSVKEEGNTTVTTSVVTTDSLEDAKTSAVKEGVEVEETAPQTHTSLEGAIADNQAQSKEINTVVSDYQKAKESHKKDVAEYDKAQAEYDAKVAEKAAADKANAASKAQYDTDQAVYEKG
;
A
#
# COMPACT_ATOMS: atom_id res chain seq x y z
N MET A 1 42.97 -5.28 -31.43
CA MET A 1 41.49 -5.14 -31.49
C MET A 1 41.15 -3.70 -31.17
N GLY A 2 40.05 -3.16 -31.70
CA GLY A 2 39.48 -1.90 -31.21
C GLY A 2 38.65 -2.14 -29.95
N ARG A 3 38.54 -1.15 -29.06
CA ARG A 3 37.60 -1.18 -27.94
C ARG A 3 36.16 -1.20 -28.46
N LYS A 4 35.22 -1.68 -27.63
CA LYS A 4 33.78 -1.60 -27.86
C LYS A 4 33.14 -0.78 -26.76
N ASP A 5 31.98 -0.20 -27.04
CA ASP A 5 31.16 0.47 -26.03
C ASP A 5 29.78 -0.21 -25.95
N SER A 6 29.20 -0.24 -24.75
CA SER A 6 27.94 -0.89 -24.44
C SER A 6 27.14 -0.02 -23.46
N GLN A 7 25.82 0.06 -23.65
CA GLN A 7 24.92 0.80 -22.76
C GLN A 7 24.00 -0.16 -22.01
N ARG A 8 23.79 0.13 -20.73
CA ARG A 8 22.79 -0.52 -19.88
C ARG A 8 21.89 0.53 -19.25
N PHE A 9 20.62 0.20 -19.09
CA PHE A 9 19.59 1.09 -18.58
C PHE A 9 19.00 0.46 -17.33
N SER A 10 19.23 1.08 -16.18
CA SER A 10 18.73 0.64 -14.88
C SER A 10 17.43 1.36 -14.57
N ILE A 11 16.48 0.69 -13.93
CA ILE A 11 15.26 1.31 -13.41
C ILE A 11 15.11 1.00 -11.93
N ARG A 12 14.46 1.92 -11.20
CA ARG A 12 13.96 1.63 -9.86
C ARG A 12 12.79 0.65 -9.98
N LYS A 13 12.71 -0.33 -9.06
CA LYS A 13 11.62 -1.29 -8.96
C LYS A 13 10.89 -1.05 -7.64
N TYR A 14 9.62 -0.69 -7.67
CA TYR A 14 8.84 -0.50 -6.44
C TYR A 14 7.95 -1.71 -6.13
N SER A 15 7.88 -2.11 -4.86
CA SER A 15 6.90 -3.08 -4.35
C SER A 15 5.99 -2.43 -3.33
N PHE A 16 4.74 -2.88 -3.29
CA PHE A 16 3.71 -2.34 -2.40
C PHE A 16 3.52 -3.30 -1.24
N GLY A 17 3.70 -2.79 -0.02
CA GLY A 17 3.80 -3.61 1.18
C GLY A 17 2.56 -4.47 1.38
N ALA A 18 2.72 -5.80 1.41
CA ALA A 18 1.67 -6.72 1.84
C ALA A 18 1.49 -6.70 3.37
N ALA A 19 1.51 -5.50 3.97
CA ALA A 19 1.00 -5.14 5.29
C ALA A 19 -0.52 -5.38 5.31
N SER A 20 -0.86 -6.65 5.20
CA SER A 20 -2.20 -7.15 4.96
C SER A 20 -3.07 -6.67 6.11
N VAL A 21 -4.09 -5.88 5.78
CA VAL A 21 -5.06 -5.36 6.73
C VAL A 21 -5.89 -6.56 7.22
N LEU A 22 -5.36 -7.25 8.24
CA LEU A 22 -5.87 -8.50 8.81
C LEU A 22 -7.06 -8.21 9.73
N LEU A 23 -8.04 -7.51 9.16
CA LEU A 23 -9.30 -7.11 9.78
C LEU A 23 -10.21 -8.34 9.89
N GLY A 24 -9.93 -9.13 10.94
CA GLY A 24 -10.80 -10.22 11.39
C GLY A 24 -10.18 -11.60 11.38
N THR A 25 -9.12 -11.85 12.16
CA THR A 25 -8.95 -13.11 12.94
C THR A 25 -7.77 -13.09 13.92
N THR A 26 -7.79 -12.21 14.93
CA THR A 26 -6.89 -12.30 16.10
C THR A 26 -7.49 -13.19 17.18
N ILE A 27 -7.39 -14.52 17.01
CA ILE A 27 -7.64 -15.46 18.12
C ILE A 27 -6.45 -15.45 19.09
N LEU A 28 -6.77 -15.27 20.37
CA LEU A 28 -5.86 -15.16 21.51
C LEU A 28 -4.87 -16.35 21.67
N ALA A 29 -3.57 -16.07 21.63
CA ALA A 29 -2.50 -16.90 22.18
C ALA A 29 -1.25 -16.07 22.54
N MET A 30 -0.45 -16.51 23.53
CA MET A 30 0.67 -15.76 24.13
C MET A 30 2.03 -16.37 23.74
N GLY A 31 3.10 -15.58 23.56
CA GLY A 31 4.44 -16.15 23.25
C GLY A 31 5.65 -15.22 23.09
N ALA A 32 6.22 -14.73 24.20
CA ALA A 32 7.67 -14.48 24.46
C ALA A 32 8.62 -13.73 23.47
N THR A 33 8.95 -12.47 23.82
CA THR A 33 10.31 -11.87 23.98
C THR A 33 11.44 -11.93 22.89
N GLY A 34 12.03 -10.76 22.59
CA GLY A 34 13.41 -10.58 22.04
C GLY A 34 13.48 -9.45 20.97
N VAL A 35 14.06 -8.24 21.08
CA VAL A 35 15.05 -7.52 21.96
C VAL A 35 16.44 -7.31 21.32
N HIS A 36 16.62 -6.15 20.63
CA HIS A 36 17.88 -5.38 20.35
C HIS A 36 19.06 -6.03 19.56
N ALA A 37 20.05 -5.32 18.97
CA ALA A 37 20.11 -4.00 18.29
C ALA A 37 21.52 -3.75 17.62
N ASP A 38 21.57 -2.85 16.63
CA ASP A 38 22.67 -1.87 16.31
C ASP A 38 24.07 -2.29 15.76
N GLU A 39 24.88 -1.25 15.45
CA GLU A 39 26.32 -1.15 15.07
C GLU A 39 26.65 -1.33 13.56
N VAL A 40 26.88 -0.28 12.74
CA VAL A 40 28.11 0.55 12.56
C VAL A 40 29.14 -0.09 11.58
N SER A 41 29.73 0.58 10.56
CA SER A 41 29.50 1.87 9.84
C SER A 41 30.12 1.72 8.41
N THR A 42 30.74 2.64 7.62
CA THR A 42 31.31 4.02 7.75
C THR A 42 31.64 4.62 6.36
N SER A 43 31.71 5.96 6.23
CA SER A 43 32.53 6.73 5.23
C SER A 43 32.17 6.66 3.71
N ALA A 44 32.41 7.65 2.84
CA ALA A 44 32.53 9.13 2.90
C ALA A 44 32.64 9.69 1.44
N ALA A 45 32.82 11.02 1.30
CA ALA A 45 33.29 11.77 0.12
C ALA A 45 32.33 11.97 -1.10
N THR A 46 31.86 13.21 -1.19
CA THR A 46 31.74 14.06 -2.40
C THR A 46 32.28 13.55 -3.74
N ASP A 47 31.50 13.74 -4.81
CA ASP A 47 31.82 14.84 -5.76
C ASP A 47 30.62 15.19 -6.69
N THR A 48 30.59 16.44 -7.17
CA THR A 48 29.56 16.97 -8.10
C THR A 48 30.19 17.37 -9.43
N PRO A 49 29.69 16.85 -10.56
CA PRO A 49 29.80 17.58 -11.81
C PRO A 49 28.50 17.64 -12.65
N LEU A 50 28.05 18.86 -12.90
CA LEU A 50 27.57 19.36 -14.21
C LEU A 50 26.40 18.61 -14.89
N SER A 51 25.17 18.98 -14.53
CA SER A 51 23.97 18.70 -15.34
C SER A 51 23.99 19.49 -16.66
N ALA A 52 24.26 18.80 -17.77
CA ALA A 52 24.03 19.35 -19.11
C ALA A 52 22.58 19.06 -19.56
N SER A 53 21.66 19.96 -19.24
CA SER A 53 20.26 19.83 -19.66
C SER A 53 20.13 19.99 -21.18
N VAL A 54 19.73 18.93 -21.88
CA VAL A 54 19.39 18.95 -23.30
C VAL A 54 17.86 18.98 -23.43
N LEU A 55 17.30 20.18 -23.49
CA LEU A 55 15.90 20.38 -23.84
C LEU A 55 15.74 20.23 -25.36
N THR A 56 14.92 19.27 -25.79
CA THR A 56 14.41 19.20 -27.17
C THR A 56 12.93 19.61 -27.18
N ASP A 57 12.69 20.86 -27.53
CA ASP A 57 11.35 21.38 -27.81
C ASP A 57 10.77 20.72 -29.09
N THR A 58 9.52 20.28 -29.03
CA THR A 58 8.67 19.90 -30.17
C THR A 58 7.21 19.98 -29.71
N ALA A 59 6.40 20.78 -30.39
CA ALA A 59 5.10 21.20 -29.88
C ALA A 59 3.91 20.26 -30.21
N ALA A 60 3.11 20.00 -29.17
CA ALA A 60 1.65 19.80 -29.17
C ALA A 60 0.98 18.79 -30.13
N ASP A 61 0.51 17.67 -29.56
CA ASP A 61 -0.72 16.96 -29.99
C ASP A 61 -1.51 16.52 -28.73
N PRO A 62 -2.75 16.99 -28.50
CA PRO A 62 -3.48 16.77 -27.24
C PRO A 62 -4.20 15.40 -27.18
N ALA A 63 -3.47 14.30 -27.33
CA ALA A 63 -4.02 12.93 -27.22
C ALA A 63 -3.09 11.93 -26.51
N THR A 64 -1.77 12.17 -26.49
CA THR A 64 -0.80 11.37 -25.74
C THR A 64 -0.19 12.19 -24.62
N THR A 65 -0.27 11.69 -23.39
CA THR A 65 0.66 12.12 -22.33
C THR A 65 2.05 11.66 -22.75
N VAL A 66 2.90 12.60 -23.18
CA VAL A 66 4.31 12.32 -23.45
C VAL A 66 4.98 12.01 -22.11
N ASP A 67 5.15 10.72 -21.84
CA ASP A 67 5.83 10.23 -20.64
C ASP A 67 7.32 10.56 -20.76
N HIS A 68 7.71 11.74 -20.27
CA HIS A 68 9.08 12.20 -20.33
C HIS A 68 9.97 11.28 -19.49
N SER A 69 11.18 11.01 -19.99
CA SER A 69 12.14 10.13 -19.34
C SER A 69 13.47 10.84 -19.09
N GLU A 70 13.91 10.95 -17.85
CA GLU A 70 15.25 11.43 -17.51
C GLU A 70 16.24 10.25 -17.46
N LYS A 71 17.47 10.47 -17.95
CA LYS A 71 18.56 9.49 -17.97
C LYS A 71 19.80 10.02 -17.26
N GLN A 72 20.15 9.43 -16.11
CA GLN A 72 21.33 9.78 -15.33
C GLN A 72 22.41 8.68 -15.44
N VAL A 73 23.63 9.01 -15.84
CA VAL A 73 24.74 8.02 -15.83
C VAL A 73 25.16 7.74 -14.39
N VAL A 74 25.19 6.46 -13.98
CA VAL A 74 25.48 6.05 -12.60
C VAL A 74 26.71 5.15 -12.46
N SER A 75 27.18 4.50 -13.53
CA SER A 75 28.51 3.87 -13.54
C SER A 75 29.07 3.68 -14.95
N VAL A 76 30.39 3.65 -15.04
CA VAL A 76 31.16 3.23 -16.22
C VAL A 76 32.18 2.21 -15.77
N LYS A 77 32.29 1.07 -16.47
CA LYS A 77 33.20 -0.04 -16.12
C LYS A 77 33.89 -0.57 -17.38
N GLU A 78 35.15 -0.98 -17.29
CA GLU A 78 35.82 -1.70 -18.38
C GLU A 78 35.70 -3.23 -18.17
N GLU A 79 34.95 -3.90 -19.05
CA GLU A 79 34.79 -5.35 -19.10
C GLU A 79 35.68 -5.91 -20.22
N GLY A 80 36.97 -6.09 -19.90
CA GLY A 80 38.01 -6.64 -20.76
C GLY A 80 38.44 -5.71 -21.91
N ASN A 81 37.62 -5.61 -22.96
CA ASN A 81 37.82 -4.71 -24.10
C ASN A 81 36.52 -3.94 -24.44
N THR A 82 35.58 -3.90 -23.48
CA THR A 82 34.28 -3.24 -23.63
C THR A 82 34.08 -2.20 -22.52
N THR A 83 33.80 -0.95 -22.87
CA THR A 83 33.30 0.05 -21.93
C THR A 83 31.81 -0.21 -21.70
N VAL A 84 31.38 -0.43 -20.47
CA VAL A 84 29.96 -0.62 -20.10
C VAL A 84 29.49 0.59 -19.30
N THR A 85 28.66 1.42 -19.92
CA THR A 85 28.04 2.60 -19.30
C THR A 85 26.63 2.26 -18.86
N THR A 86 26.37 2.31 -17.54
CA THR A 86 25.04 2.09 -16.97
C THR A 86 24.43 3.43 -16.56
N SER A 87 23.19 3.67 -17.00
CA SER A 87 22.41 4.87 -16.64
C SER A 87 21.10 4.48 -15.97
N VAL A 88 20.66 5.19 -14.93
CA VAL A 88 19.29 5.10 -14.42
C VAL A 88 18.34 5.81 -15.39
N VAL A 89 17.14 5.26 -15.57
CA VAL A 89 16.03 5.82 -16.33
C VAL A 89 14.82 5.97 -15.40
N THR A 90 14.33 7.20 -15.29
CA THR A 90 13.11 7.56 -14.52
C THR A 90 12.08 8.13 -15.50
N THR A 91 10.78 7.97 -15.23
CA THR A 91 9.72 8.63 -16.01
C THR A 91 8.75 9.37 -15.10
N ASP A 92 8.14 10.45 -15.62
CA ASP A 92 7.19 11.28 -14.88
C ASP A 92 6.03 10.46 -14.32
N SER A 93 5.44 9.56 -15.14
CA SER A 93 4.31 8.72 -14.73
C SER A 93 4.63 7.79 -13.55
N LEU A 94 5.90 7.43 -13.35
CA LEU A 94 6.32 6.54 -12.27
C LEU A 94 6.41 7.30 -10.94
N GLU A 95 6.96 8.51 -10.95
CA GLU A 95 7.06 9.34 -9.73
C GLU A 95 5.71 9.99 -9.37
N ASP A 96 4.84 10.30 -10.35
CA ASP A 96 3.43 10.69 -10.12
C ASP A 96 2.61 9.56 -9.47
N ALA A 97 2.75 8.33 -9.97
CA ALA A 97 2.05 7.18 -9.41
C ALA A 97 2.54 6.84 -7.99
N LYS A 98 3.86 6.89 -7.76
CA LYS A 98 4.48 6.78 -6.43
C LYS A 98 3.98 7.86 -5.47
N THR A 99 3.92 9.11 -5.92
CA THR A 99 3.39 10.24 -5.14
C THR A 99 1.91 10.01 -4.78
N SER A 100 1.13 9.46 -5.71
CA SER A 100 -0.28 9.10 -5.49
C SER A 100 -0.45 7.95 -4.48
N ALA A 101 0.43 6.94 -4.52
CA ALA A 101 0.45 5.85 -3.55
C ALA A 101 0.77 6.32 -2.13
N VAL A 102 1.86 7.09 -1.97
CA VAL A 102 2.26 7.67 -0.68
C VAL A 102 1.15 8.60 -0.14
N LYS A 103 0.49 9.37 -0.99
CA LYS A 103 -0.63 10.27 -0.62
C LYS A 103 -1.84 9.53 -0.06
N GLU A 104 -2.18 8.35 -0.57
CA GLU A 104 -3.29 7.54 -0.02
C GLU A 104 -2.92 6.80 1.27
N GLY A 105 -1.62 6.71 1.59
CA GLY A 105 -1.09 5.93 2.70
C GLY A 105 -0.73 4.49 2.33
N VAL A 106 -0.52 4.21 1.04
CA VAL A 106 0.00 2.90 0.59
C VAL A 106 1.51 2.87 0.85
N GLU A 107 1.99 1.81 1.48
CA GLU A 107 3.41 1.60 1.75
C GLU A 107 4.16 1.23 0.46
N VAL A 108 5.26 1.94 0.17
CA VAL A 108 6.05 1.82 -1.06
C VAL A 108 7.51 1.54 -0.71
N GLU A 109 7.98 0.33 -1.03
CA GLU A 109 9.36 -0.09 -0.85
C GLU A 109 10.12 -0.02 -2.18
N GLU A 110 11.35 0.47 -2.19
CA GLU A 110 12.24 0.40 -3.35
C GLU A 110 13.11 -0.86 -3.28
N THR A 111 12.90 -1.75 -4.24
CA THR A 111 13.55 -3.06 -4.34
C THR A 111 14.77 -3.02 -5.27
N ALA A 112 15.46 -4.16 -5.41
CA ALA A 112 16.66 -4.27 -6.24
C ALA A 112 16.42 -3.77 -7.69
N PRO A 113 17.24 -2.83 -8.19
CA PRO A 113 16.99 -2.18 -9.48
C PRO A 113 17.16 -3.15 -10.65
N GLN A 114 16.21 -3.12 -11.59
CA GLN A 114 16.21 -3.96 -12.77
C GLN A 114 17.04 -3.31 -13.90
N THR A 115 17.77 -4.12 -14.69
CA THR A 115 18.61 -3.61 -15.79
C THR A 115 18.19 -4.14 -17.16
N HIS A 116 18.12 -3.25 -18.14
CA HIS A 116 17.80 -3.48 -19.54
C HIS A 116 19.00 -3.16 -20.45
N THR A 117 18.97 -3.69 -21.67
CA THR A 117 19.95 -3.43 -22.73
C THR A 117 19.50 -2.36 -23.73
N SER A 118 18.25 -1.89 -23.64
CA SER A 118 17.68 -0.82 -24.45
C SER A 118 16.99 0.24 -23.57
N LEU A 119 16.88 1.46 -24.08
CA LEU A 119 16.20 2.56 -23.40
C LEU A 119 14.68 2.34 -23.42
N GLU A 120 14.17 1.90 -24.56
CA GLU A 120 12.77 1.59 -24.82
C GLU A 120 12.26 0.49 -23.88
N GLY A 121 13.11 -0.49 -23.56
CA GLY A 121 12.78 -1.54 -22.59
C GLY A 121 12.67 -1.00 -21.16
N ALA A 122 13.56 -0.10 -20.75
CA ALA A 122 13.51 0.55 -19.45
C ALA A 122 12.29 1.48 -19.31
N ILE A 123 11.96 2.25 -20.35
CA ILE A 123 10.77 3.10 -20.38
C ILE A 123 9.49 2.25 -20.36
N ALA A 124 9.42 1.16 -21.13
CA ALA A 124 8.26 0.26 -21.13
C ALA A 124 8.02 -0.40 -19.76
N ASP A 125 9.08 -0.84 -19.08
CA ASP A 125 8.96 -1.40 -17.72
C ASP A 125 8.62 -0.33 -16.66
N ASN A 126 9.10 0.91 -16.79
CA ASN A 126 8.63 2.02 -15.95
C ASN A 126 7.13 2.27 -16.16
N GLN A 127 6.66 2.35 -17.40
CA GLN A 127 5.23 2.52 -17.70
C GLN A 127 4.38 1.32 -17.28
N ALA A 128 4.94 0.10 -17.27
CA ALA A 128 4.28 -1.09 -16.73
C ALA A 128 4.11 -0.96 -15.21
N GLN A 129 5.17 -0.58 -14.49
CA GLN A 129 5.09 -0.25 -13.07
C GLN A 129 4.04 0.83 -12.80
N SER A 130 4.10 2.00 -13.46
CA SER A 130 3.15 3.10 -13.24
C SER A 130 1.69 2.66 -13.31
N LYS A 131 1.36 1.69 -14.17
CA LYS A 131 0.00 1.11 -14.26
C LYS A 131 -0.33 0.18 -13.09
N GLU A 132 0.63 -0.64 -12.65
CA GLU A 132 0.52 -1.49 -11.47
C GLU A 132 0.33 -0.65 -10.20
N ILE A 133 1.15 0.38 -9.98
CA ILE A 133 1.02 1.33 -8.86
C ILE A 133 -0.39 1.94 -8.84
N ASN A 134 -0.84 2.50 -9.97
CA ASN A 134 -2.16 3.14 -10.06
C ASN A 134 -3.32 2.13 -9.86
N THR A 135 -3.13 0.86 -10.19
CA THR A 135 -4.10 -0.21 -9.90
C THR A 135 -4.18 -0.47 -8.39
N VAL A 136 -3.04 -0.64 -7.72
CA VAL A 136 -2.96 -0.81 -6.25
C VAL A 136 -3.62 0.37 -5.53
N VAL A 137 -3.35 1.61 -5.97
CA VAL A 137 -3.97 2.83 -5.41
C VAL A 137 -5.49 2.81 -5.57
N SER A 138 -6.00 2.45 -6.76
CA SER A 138 -7.43 2.36 -7.03
C SER A 138 -8.13 1.30 -6.18
N ASP A 139 -7.52 0.13 -6.00
CA ASP A 139 -8.11 -0.96 -5.20
C ASP A 139 -8.03 -0.69 -3.70
N TYR A 140 -6.96 -0.04 -3.23
CA TYR A 140 -6.86 0.45 -1.84
C TYR A 140 -7.95 1.49 -1.52
N GLN A 141 -8.22 2.44 -2.43
CA GLN A 141 -9.31 3.40 -2.28
C GLN A 141 -10.69 2.70 -2.17
N LYS A 142 -10.96 1.68 -3.00
CA LYS A 142 -12.21 0.88 -2.93
C LYS A 142 -12.33 0.12 -1.61
N ALA A 143 -11.26 -0.53 -1.15
CA ALA A 143 -11.24 -1.28 0.11
C ALA A 143 -11.49 -0.35 1.32
N LYS A 144 -10.89 0.85 1.31
CA LYS A 144 -11.07 1.92 2.30
C LYS A 144 -12.51 2.44 2.35
N GLU A 145 -13.20 2.50 1.21
CA GLU A 145 -14.64 2.84 1.17
C GLU A 145 -15.55 1.68 1.61
N SER A 146 -15.27 0.44 1.20
CA SER A 146 -16.01 -0.74 1.67
C SER A 146 -15.94 -0.85 3.19
N HIS A 147 -14.73 -0.85 3.76
CA HIS A 147 -14.54 -0.94 5.21
C HIS A 147 -15.31 0.13 5.99
N LYS A 148 -15.37 1.37 5.48
CA LYS A 148 -16.17 2.44 6.09
C LYS A 148 -17.68 2.13 6.08
N LYS A 149 -18.20 1.49 5.04
CA LYS A 149 -19.58 1.01 4.97
C LYS A 149 -19.80 -0.18 5.91
N ASP A 150 -18.88 -1.14 5.93
CA ASP A 150 -18.97 -2.37 6.71
C ASP A 150 -18.97 -2.07 8.22
N VAL A 151 -18.17 -1.09 8.68
CA VAL A 151 -18.23 -0.54 10.04
C VAL A 151 -19.58 0.09 10.35
N ALA A 152 -20.15 0.90 9.44
CA ALA A 152 -21.44 1.54 9.67
C ALA A 152 -22.62 0.55 9.71
N GLU A 153 -22.54 -0.57 8.96
CA GLU A 153 -23.51 -1.66 9.06
C GLU A 153 -23.33 -2.47 10.36
N TYR A 154 -22.09 -2.67 10.82
CA TYR A 154 -21.79 -3.29 12.12
C TYR A 154 -22.32 -2.45 13.30
N ASP A 155 -22.03 -1.15 13.35
CA ASP A 155 -22.48 -0.24 14.43
C ASP A 155 -24.01 -0.24 14.55
N LYS A 156 -24.72 -0.25 13.40
CA LYS A 156 -26.17 -0.36 13.34
C LYS A 156 -26.68 -1.72 13.85
N ALA A 157 -26.03 -2.82 13.45
CA ALA A 157 -26.39 -4.16 13.90
C ALA A 157 -26.18 -4.34 15.41
N GLN A 158 -25.11 -3.75 15.97
CA GLN A 158 -24.86 -3.72 17.41
C GLN A 158 -25.95 -2.95 18.16
N ALA A 159 -26.31 -1.74 17.72
CA ALA A 159 -27.38 -0.96 18.34
C ALA A 159 -28.75 -1.70 18.30
N GLU A 160 -29.05 -2.41 17.21
CA GLU A 160 -30.24 -3.27 17.11
C GLU A 160 -30.18 -4.50 18.02
N TYR A 161 -29.00 -5.04 18.31
CA TYR A 161 -28.81 -6.15 19.25
C TYR A 161 -29.01 -5.69 20.70
N ASP A 162 -28.36 -4.60 21.10
CA ASP A 162 -28.44 -4.04 22.45
C ASP A 162 -29.90 -3.64 22.80
N ALA A 163 -30.64 -3.09 21.83
CA ALA A 163 -32.07 -2.82 21.98
C ALA A 163 -32.90 -4.09 22.25
N LYS A 164 -32.65 -5.19 21.52
CA LYS A 164 -33.34 -6.48 21.71
C LYS A 164 -32.97 -7.14 23.04
N VAL A 165 -31.74 -6.96 23.53
CA VAL A 165 -31.32 -7.41 24.87
C VAL A 165 -32.07 -6.65 25.96
N ALA A 166 -32.21 -5.32 25.82
CA ALA A 166 -32.99 -4.50 26.74
C ALA A 166 -34.50 -4.84 26.73
N GLU A 167 -35.08 -5.06 25.54
CA GLU A 167 -36.47 -5.51 25.38
C GLU A 167 -36.70 -6.87 26.08
N LYS A 168 -35.80 -7.85 25.85
CA LYS A 168 -35.89 -9.15 26.52
C LYS A 168 -35.81 -9.00 28.04
N ALA A 169 -34.90 -8.18 28.57
CA ALA A 169 -34.78 -7.95 30.01
C ALA A 169 -36.03 -7.30 30.62
N ALA A 170 -36.71 -6.42 29.88
CA ALA A 170 -37.99 -5.84 30.28
C ALA A 170 -39.12 -6.90 30.27
N ALA A 171 -39.18 -7.74 29.23
CA ALA A 171 -40.15 -8.83 29.12
C ALA A 171 -39.96 -9.89 30.21
N ASP A 172 -38.73 -10.33 30.48
CA ASP A 172 -38.39 -11.27 31.56
C ASP A 172 -38.87 -10.73 32.92
N LYS A 173 -38.64 -9.44 33.18
CA LYS A 173 -39.10 -8.75 34.41
C LYS A 173 -40.62 -8.67 34.52
N ALA A 174 -41.31 -8.37 33.42
CA ALA A 174 -42.77 -8.34 33.38
C ALA A 174 -43.37 -9.73 33.62
N ASN A 175 -42.82 -10.77 32.98
CA ASN A 175 -43.24 -12.15 33.16
C ASN A 175 -43.05 -12.64 34.60
N ALA A 176 -41.93 -12.28 35.25
CA ALA A 176 -41.69 -12.59 36.66
C ALA A 176 -42.71 -11.91 37.59
N ALA A 177 -43.07 -10.65 37.33
CA ALA A 177 -44.09 -9.94 38.10
C ALA A 177 -45.49 -10.56 37.90
N SER A 178 -45.88 -10.87 36.67
CA SER A 178 -47.15 -11.54 36.35
C SER A 178 -47.26 -12.92 37.02
N LYS A 179 -46.17 -13.69 37.08
CA LYS A 179 -46.16 -14.98 37.79
C LYS A 179 -46.34 -14.78 39.31
N ALA A 180 -45.62 -13.82 39.91
CA ALA A 180 -45.74 -13.53 41.33
C ALA A 180 -47.16 -13.07 41.73
N GLN A 181 -47.85 -12.33 40.86
CA GLN A 181 -49.26 -11.98 41.05
C GLN A 181 -50.16 -13.22 40.96
N TYR A 182 -50.00 -14.05 39.93
CA TYR A 182 -50.77 -15.30 39.79
C TYR A 182 -50.61 -16.23 40.99
N ASP A 183 -49.37 -16.45 41.45
CA ASP A 183 -49.05 -17.27 42.63
C ASP A 183 -49.72 -16.70 43.90
N THR A 184 -49.85 -15.37 44.00
CA THR A 184 -50.51 -14.67 45.12
C THR A 184 -52.03 -14.83 45.05
N ASP A 185 -52.63 -14.60 43.88
CA ASP A 185 -54.08 -14.68 43.67
C ASP A 185 -54.60 -16.11 43.89
N GLN A 186 -53.86 -17.13 43.42
CA GLN A 186 -54.12 -18.54 43.72
C GLN A 186 -54.08 -18.82 45.23
N ALA A 187 -53.05 -18.33 45.93
CA ALA A 187 -52.89 -18.54 47.38
C ALA A 187 -53.89 -17.76 48.25
N VAL A 188 -54.69 -16.86 47.66
CA VAL A 188 -55.89 -16.26 48.26
C VAL A 188 -57.13 -17.10 47.96
N TYR A 189 -57.31 -17.55 46.71
CA TYR A 189 -58.43 -18.40 46.30
C TYR A 189 -58.48 -19.73 47.08
N GLU A 190 -57.34 -20.35 47.33
CA GLU A 190 -57.23 -21.61 48.10
C GLU A 190 -57.49 -21.46 49.62
N LYS A 191 -57.85 -20.26 50.11
CA LYS A 191 -58.10 -19.96 51.53
C LYS A 191 -59.47 -19.29 51.80
N GLY A 192 -60.30 -19.12 50.77
CA GLY A 192 -61.66 -18.54 50.86
C GLY A 192 -62.75 -19.60 50.91
#